data_AF-A0A947A2J9-F1
#
_entry.id   AF-A0A947A2J9-F1
#
_cell.length_a   1.000
_cell.length_b   1.000
_cell.length_c   1.000
_cell.angle_alpha   90.00
_cell.angle_beta   90.00
_cell.angle_gamma   90.00
#
_symmetry.space_group_name_H-M   'P 1'
#
loop_
_entity.id
_entity.type
_entity.pdbx_description
1 polymer ?
#
loop_
_entity_poly.entity_id
_entity_poly.type
_entity_poly.pdbx_seq_one_letter_code
_entity_poly.pdbx_strand_id
1 'polypeptide(L)'
;MISNAYSIGVARVLQLLESNDHMGLSSSEVKKRISRFGKNHIPEKGPKKKLFILADQFKDPIIYILVVAFLLALILGDWAESVAILIVILITVGIGYFMELQ
;
A
#
# COMPACT_ATOMS: atom_id res chain seq x y z
N MET A 1 7.50 24.25 4.08
CA MET A 1 7.53 23.90 2.65
C MET A 1 6.92 25.07 1.90
N ILE A 2 7.57 25.58 0.85
CA ILE A 2 7.02 26.69 0.06
C ILE A 2 5.89 26.12 -0.78
N SER A 3 4.63 26.43 -0.44
CA SER A 3 3.50 26.10 -1.30
C SER A 3 3.59 26.90 -2.59
N ASN A 4 3.39 26.24 -3.74
CA ASN A 4 3.41 26.85 -5.07
C ASN A 4 4.77 27.42 -5.54
N ALA A 5 5.88 26.78 -5.16
CA ALA A 5 7.22 27.17 -5.61
C ALA A 5 7.36 27.30 -7.15
N TYR A 6 6.53 26.58 -7.92
CA TYR A 6 6.47 26.65 -9.39
C TYR A 6 6.04 28.01 -9.96
N SER A 7 5.41 28.87 -9.14
CA SER A 7 4.86 30.17 -9.57
C SER A 7 5.73 31.37 -9.17
N ILE A 8 6.85 31.13 -8.51
CA ILE A 8 7.70 32.17 -7.92
C ILE A 8 9.06 32.17 -8.62
N GLY A 9 9.63 33.37 -8.86
CA GLY A 9 10.94 33.52 -9.49
C GLY A 9 12.09 32.95 -8.65
N VAL A 10 13.14 32.45 -9.33
CA VAL A 10 14.29 31.73 -8.72
C VAL A 10 14.94 32.51 -7.57
N ALA A 11 15.19 33.82 -7.76
CA ALA A 11 15.79 34.66 -6.72
C ALA A 11 14.97 34.68 -5.42
N ARG A 12 13.63 34.69 -5.55
CA ARG A 12 12.74 34.69 -4.39
C ARG A 12 12.66 33.31 -3.74
N VAL A 13 12.72 32.23 -4.52
CA VAL A 13 12.81 30.86 -3.98
C VAL A 13 14.11 30.68 -3.18
N LEU A 14 15.25 31.14 -3.69
CA LEU A 14 16.54 31.07 -2.99
C LEU A 14 16.53 31.87 -1.68
N GLN A 15 15.90 33.05 -1.68
CA GLN A 15 15.72 33.86 -0.48
C GLN A 15 14.83 33.15 0.55
N LEU A 16 13.69 32.59 0.12
CA LEU A 16 12.77 31.87 1.02
C LEU A 16 13.36 30.57 1.55
N LEU A 17 14.24 29.92 0.79
CA LEU A 17 14.97 28.72 1.20
C LEU A 17 16.28 29.04 1.91
N GLU A 18 16.63 30.32 2.10
CA GLU A 18 17.91 30.78 2.67
C GLU A 18 19.11 29.99 2.11
N SER A 19 19.13 29.79 0.79
CA SER A 19 20.14 28.98 0.09
C SER A 19 20.94 29.84 -0.86
N ASN A 20 22.22 29.55 -0.99
CA ASN A 20 23.05 30.14 -2.02
C ASN A 20 22.88 29.37 -3.33
N ASP A 21 22.92 30.07 -4.45
CA ASP A 21 22.81 29.54 -5.81
C ASP A 21 24.07 28.80 -6.28
N HIS A 22 25.26 29.22 -5.83
CA HIS A 22 26.54 28.62 -6.21
C HIS A 22 27.07 27.60 -5.21
N MET A 23 26.90 27.87 -3.91
CA MET A 23 27.45 27.08 -2.80
C MET A 23 26.41 26.18 -2.12
N GLY A 24 25.12 26.37 -2.40
CA GLY A 24 24.05 25.60 -1.77
C GLY A 24 23.87 25.91 -0.28
N LEU A 25 23.57 24.86 0.49
CA LEU A 25 23.38 24.93 1.94
C LEU A 25 24.63 24.47 2.68
N SER A 26 24.91 25.07 3.83
CA SER A 26 25.98 24.62 4.72
C SER A 26 25.61 23.31 5.42
N SER A 27 26.62 22.53 5.80
CA SER A 27 26.42 21.24 6.50
C SER A 27 25.66 21.38 7.82
N SER A 28 25.76 22.53 8.50
CA SER A 28 25.01 22.81 9.73
C SER A 28 23.53 23.04 9.42
N GLU A 29 23.21 23.76 8.35
CA GLU A 29 21.84 24.02 7.90
C GLU A 29 21.16 22.74 7.40
N VAL A 30 21.89 21.89 6.69
CA VAL A 30 21.41 20.56 6.29
C VAL A 30 21.00 19.72 7.52
N LYS A 31 21.84 19.67 8.57
CA LYS A 31 21.51 18.92 9.81
C LYS A 31 20.28 19.48 10.50
N LYS A 32 20.15 20.81 10.60
CA LYS A 32 18.96 21.47 11.17
C LYS A 32 17.70 21.12 10.39
N ARG A 33 17.76 21.14 9.06
CA ARG A 33 16.62 20.83 8.19
C ARG A 33 16.22 19.36 8.29
N ILE A 34 17.17 18.43 8.32
CA ILE A 34 16.87 17.00 8.53
C ILE A 34 16.20 16.78 9.89
N SER A 35 16.64 17.47 10.94
CA SER A 35 15.99 17.38 12.26
C SER A 35 14.57 17.95 12.28
N ARG A 36 14.28 18.95 11.44
CA ARG A 36 12.98 19.64 11.40
C ARG A 36 11.98 18.98 10.46
N PHE A 37 12.43 18.53 9.29
CA PHE A 37 11.58 18.02 8.22
C PHE A 37 11.67 16.50 8.06
N GLY A 38 12.61 15.85 8.74
CA GLY A 38 12.92 14.46 8.51
C GLY A 38 13.79 14.24 7.27
N LYS A 39 14.15 12.98 7.04
CA LYS A 39 14.81 12.57 5.80
C LYS A 39 13.81 12.63 4.66
N ASN A 40 14.27 13.00 3.46
CA ASN A 40 13.47 12.90 2.24
C ASN A 40 13.39 11.43 1.79
N HIS A 41 12.67 10.63 2.57
CA HIS A 41 12.44 9.22 2.33
C HIS A 41 10.97 8.94 2.60
N ILE A 42 10.28 8.35 1.63
CA ILE A 42 8.89 7.94 1.79
C ILE A 42 8.89 6.70 2.68
N PRO A 43 8.24 6.72 3.86
CA PRO A 43 8.25 5.58 4.76
C PRO A 43 7.70 4.36 4.05
N GLU A 44 8.51 3.32 3.93
CA GLU A 44 8.05 2.01 3.46
C GLU A 44 7.06 1.47 4.47
N LYS A 45 5.85 1.13 4.02
CA LYS A 45 4.95 0.33 4.84
C LYS A 45 5.65 -1.02 5.03
N GLY A 46 5.97 -1.36 6.27
CA GLY A 46 6.56 -2.65 6.59
C GLY A 46 5.70 -3.79 6.03
N PRO A 47 6.30 -4.95 5.70
CA PRO A 47 5.58 -6.06 5.08
C PRO A 47 4.37 -6.41 5.94
N LYS A 48 3.19 -6.48 5.31
CA LYS A 48 1.99 -6.98 5.99
C LYS A 48 2.28 -8.39 6.52
N LYS A 49 1.89 -8.67 7.77
CA LYS A 49 2.07 -10.01 8.35
C LYS A 49 1.29 -11.01 7.48
N LYS A 50 1.93 -12.10 7.07
CA LYS A 50 1.34 -13.13 6.19
C LYS A 50 -0.06 -13.61 6.62
N LEU A 51 -0.28 -13.78 7.93
CA LEU A 51 -1.58 -14.18 8.48
C LEU A 51 -2.67 -13.11 8.33
N PHE A 52 -2.31 -11.82 8.33
CA PHE A 52 -3.26 -10.73 8.10
C PHE A 52 -3.71 -10.66 6.64
N ILE A 53 -2.83 -10.99 5.70
CA ILE A 53 -3.18 -11.05 4.26
C ILE A 53 -4.23 -12.12 4.03
N LEU A 54 -4.06 -13.31 4.63
CA LEU A 54 -5.03 -14.39 4.51
C LEU A 54 -6.37 -14.03 5.18
N ALA A 55 -6.35 -13.35 6.33
CA ALA A 55 -7.56 -12.87 7.00
C ALA A 55 -8.30 -11.79 6.18
N ASP A 56 -7.58 -10.95 5.43
CA ASP A 56 -8.19 -9.95 4.55
C ASP A 56 -8.92 -10.58 3.35
N GLN A 57 -8.48 -11.76 2.85
CA GLN A 57 -9.21 -12.47 1.79
C GLN A 57 -10.63 -12.87 2.22
N PHE A 58 -10.82 -13.17 3.50
CA PHE A 58 -12.16 -13.45 4.05
C PHE A 58 -13.04 -12.21 4.20
N LYS A 59 -12.56 -11.00 3.90
CA LYS A 59 -13.38 -9.77 3.86
C LYS A 59 -13.90 -9.46 2.46
N ASP A 60 -13.49 -10.22 1.45
CA ASP A 60 -13.95 -10.04 0.08
C ASP A 60 -15.42 -10.50 -0.04
N PRO A 61 -16.36 -9.62 -0.45
CA PRO A 61 -17.75 -9.98 -0.68
C PRO A 61 -17.95 -11.15 -1.64
N ILE A 62 -17.06 -11.32 -2.62
CA ILE A 62 -17.10 -12.43 -3.58
C ILE A 62 -16.88 -13.76 -2.86
N ILE A 63 -15.94 -13.81 -1.90
CA ILE A 63 -15.68 -15.02 -1.11
C ILE A 63 -16.91 -15.41 -0.30
N TYR A 64 -17.66 -14.45 0.25
CA TYR A 64 -18.91 -14.76 0.95
C TYR A 64 -19.95 -15.41 0.04
N ILE A 65 -20.11 -14.88 -1.18
CA ILE A 65 -21.06 -15.45 -2.15
C ILE A 65 -20.66 -16.90 -2.49
N LEU A 66 -19.38 -17.13 -2.74
CA LEU A 66 -18.87 -18.48 -3.07
C LEU A 66 -19.01 -19.45 -1.90
N VAL A 67 -18.74 -19.02 -0.66
CA VAL A 67 -18.93 -19.84 0.54
C VAL A 67 -20.40 -20.21 0.73
N VAL A 68 -21.33 -19.27 0.53
CA VAL A 68 -22.77 -19.56 0.60
C VAL A 68 -23.16 -20.56 -0.50
N ALA A 69 -22.71 -20.37 -1.73
CA ALA A 69 -22.96 -21.30 -2.83
C ALA A 69 -22.42 -22.71 -2.55
N PHE A 70 -21.19 -22.80 -2.03
CA PHE A 70 -20.58 -24.06 -1.60
C PHE A 70 -21.40 -24.79 -0.53
N LEU A 71 -21.84 -24.06 0.50
CA LEU A 71 -22.67 -24.62 1.57
C LEU A 71 -24.03 -25.11 1.05
N LEU A 72 -24.66 -24.35 0.14
CA LEU A 72 -25.92 -24.76 -0.49
C LEU A 72 -25.74 -26.05 -1.31
N ALA A 73 -24.69 -26.14 -2.13
CA ALA A 73 -24.39 -27.33 -2.92
C ALA A 73 -24.13 -28.57 -2.04
N LEU A 74 -23.41 -28.41 -0.91
CA LEU A 74 -23.21 -29.48 0.07
C LEU A 74 -24.53 -29.95 0.70
N ILE A 75 -25.41 -29.02 1.08
CA ILE A 75 -26.72 -29.35 1.69
C ILE A 75 -27.62 -30.09 0.70
N LEU A 76 -27.56 -29.72 -0.59
CA LEU A 76 -28.28 -30.40 -1.67
C LEU A 76 -27.70 -31.77 -2.02
N GLY A 77 -26.51 -32.11 -1.50
CA GLY A 77 -25.82 -33.37 -1.78
C GLY A 77 -25.12 -33.41 -3.14
N ASP A 78 -24.95 -32.25 -3.79
CA ASP A 78 -24.19 -32.16 -5.04
C ASP A 78 -22.68 -32.07 -4.74
N TRP A 79 -22.06 -33.25 -4.65
CA TRP A 79 -20.63 -33.38 -4.42
C TRP A 79 -19.78 -32.85 -5.57
N ALA A 80 -20.25 -32.95 -6.81
CA ALA A 80 -19.49 -32.48 -7.96
C ALA A 80 -19.45 -30.95 -8.00
N GLU A 81 -20.60 -30.31 -7.78
CA GLU A 81 -20.71 -28.85 -7.74
C GLU A 81 -19.99 -28.26 -6.52
N SER A 82 -20.17 -28.84 -5.33
CA SER A 82 -19.49 -28.35 -4.13
C SER A 82 -17.96 -28.44 -4.25
N VAL A 83 -17.41 -29.53 -4.79
CA VAL A 83 -15.96 -29.65 -5.02
C VAL A 83 -15.47 -28.63 -6.05
N ALA A 84 -16.22 -28.39 -7.13
CA ALA A 84 -15.86 -27.39 -8.12
C ALA A 84 -15.79 -25.97 -7.51
N ILE A 85 -16.79 -25.58 -6.71
CA ILE A 85 -16.81 -24.29 -6.03
C ILE A 85 -15.66 -24.17 -5.02
N LEU A 86 -15.37 -25.24 -4.27
CA LEU A 86 -14.25 -25.25 -3.32
C LEU A 86 -12.91 -24.98 -4.02
N ILE A 87 -12.68 -25.60 -5.19
CA ILE A 87 -11.47 -25.36 -5.99
C ILE A 87 -11.38 -23.89 -6.41
N VAL A 88 -12.49 -23.30 -6.87
CA VAL A 88 -12.54 -21.88 -7.26
C VAL A 88 -12.20 -20.96 -6.08
N ILE A 89 -12.73 -21.24 -4.89
CA ILE A 89 -12.39 -20.49 -3.67
C ILE A 89 -10.89 -20.57 -3.39
N LEU A 90 -10.31 -21.78 -3.42
CA LEU A 90 -8.87 -21.98 -3.15
C LEU A 90 -7.98 -21.25 -4.14
N ILE A 91 -8.32 -21.28 -5.44
CA ILE A 91 -7.59 -20.55 -6.48
C ILE A 91 -7.68 -19.04 -6.23
N THR A 92 -8.88 -18.53 -5.97
CA THR A 92 -9.12 -17.09 -5.78
C THR A 92 -8.36 -16.55 -4.57
N VAL A 93 -8.47 -17.23 -3.43
CA VAL A 93 -7.73 -16.87 -2.20
C VAL A 93 -6.22 -17.02 -2.41
N GLY A 94 -5.78 -18.05 -3.13
CA GLY A 94 -4.36 -18.27 -3.42
C GLY A 94 -3.75 -17.17 -4.28
N ILE A 95 -4.44 -16.75 -5.35
CA ILE A 95 -4.02 -15.64 -6.21
C ILE A 95 -3.99 -14.33 -5.41
N GLY A 96 -5.07 -14.02 -4.67
CA GLY A 96 -5.14 -12.80 -3.87
C GLY A 96 -4.05 -12.73 -2.79
N TYR A 97 -3.77 -13.85 -2.14
CA TYR A 97 -2.67 -13.96 -1.19
C TYR A 97 -1.30 -13.73 -1.84
N PHE A 98 -1.05 -14.30 -3.03
CA PHE A 98 0.22 -14.11 -3.74
C PHE A 98 0.41 -12.69 -4.25
N MET A 99 -0.64 -12.04 -4.78
CA MET A 99 -0.57 -10.66 -5.25
C MET A 99 -0.23 -9.68 -4.12
N GLU A 100 -0.80 -9.85 -2.94
CA GLU A 100 -0.58 -8.95 -1.80
C GLU A 100 0.76 -9.22 -1.06
N LEU A 101 1.37 -10.38 -1.30
CA LEU A 101 2.71 -10.70 -0.81
C LEU A 101 3.83 -9.98 -1.58
N GLN A 102 3.56 -9.52 -2.81
CA GLN A 102 4.48 -8.84 -3.70
C GLN A 102 4.38 -7.31 -3.54
#